data_AF-A0AAJ7TID3-F1
#
_entry.id   AF-A0AAJ7TID3-F1
#
_cell.length_a   1.000
_cell.length_b   1.000
_cell.length_c   1.000
_cell.angle_alpha   90.00
_cell.angle_beta   90.00
_cell.angle_gamma   90.00
#
_symmetry.space_group_name_H-M   'P 1'
#
loop_
_entity.id
_entity.type
_entity.pdbx_description
1 polymer ?
#
loop_
_entity_poly.entity_id
_entity_poly.type
_entity_poly.pdbx_seq_one_letter_code
_entity_poly.pdbx_strand_id
1 'polypeptide(L)'
;MFPPALLQSNVNPFPFRDIRKLHAHGQEGLTPGHLKKAKLMFYYSRYPSSTMLKIYFPDVKFNRCITSQLIKWFSNFREFYYIQMEKFARAALADGVTSAEELTVTRDSELFRALNVHYNKANDFQVPGRFLEVAELTLREFFCAVAAAKDVDPSWKKAIYKVICKLDSEVPESFRSPSCLWEITHL
;
A
#
# COMPACT_ATOMS: atom_id res chain seq x y z
N MET A 1 5.53 38.70 -3.33
CA MET A 1 4.88 37.99 -2.21
C MET A 1 4.03 36.87 -2.84
N PHE A 2 4.51 35.63 -2.70
CA PHE A 2 4.15 34.33 -3.34
C PHE A 2 4.18 34.22 -4.89
N PRO A 3 4.54 33.05 -5.49
CA PRO A 3 5.30 31.86 -5.04
C PRO A 3 6.53 31.56 -5.97
N PRO A 4 7.30 30.46 -5.77
CA PRO A 4 7.03 29.25 -6.57
C PRO A 4 7.29 27.92 -5.84
N ALA A 5 6.77 26.86 -6.49
CA ALA A 5 6.82 25.47 -6.12
C ALA A 5 8.15 24.78 -6.48
N LEU A 6 8.31 23.59 -5.89
CA LEU A 6 9.21 22.47 -6.22
C LEU A 6 10.67 22.53 -5.74
N LEU A 7 10.99 21.38 -5.12
CA LEU A 7 12.29 20.74 -4.92
C LEU A 7 13.12 21.08 -3.67
N GLN A 8 13.38 19.99 -2.94
CA GLN A 8 14.45 19.72 -1.97
C GLN A 8 14.19 20.14 -0.52
N SER A 9 13.65 19.20 0.26
CA SER A 9 14.25 18.88 1.55
C SER A 9 14.47 17.38 1.67
N ASN A 10 15.74 17.08 1.91
CA ASN A 10 16.39 15.78 1.88
C ASN A 10 16.24 15.14 3.26
N VAL A 11 15.10 14.50 3.52
CA VAL A 11 14.88 13.74 4.77
C VAL A 11 14.18 12.43 4.42
N ASN A 12 14.88 11.30 4.57
CA ASN A 12 14.23 9.99 4.62
C ASN A 12 13.24 10.00 5.79
N PRO A 13 11.91 9.86 5.61
CA PRO A 13 11.00 9.97 6.75
C PRO A 13 10.90 8.69 7.59
N PHE A 14 11.53 7.59 7.17
CA PHE A 14 11.29 6.29 7.80
C PHE A 14 12.60 5.64 8.24
N PRO A 15 13.00 5.82 9.51
CA PRO A 15 13.93 4.90 10.14
C PRO A 15 13.24 3.53 10.23
N PHE A 16 13.87 2.49 9.68
CA PHE A 16 13.57 1.09 10.00
C PHE A 16 13.67 0.93 11.51
N ARG A 17 12.53 0.82 12.21
CA ARG A 17 12.49 0.57 13.65
C ARG A 17 11.42 -0.45 14.02
N ASP A 18 11.92 -1.49 14.68
CA ASP A 18 11.31 -2.59 15.43
C ASP A 18 9.83 -2.39 15.86
N ILE A 19 8.94 -3.30 15.40
CA ILE A 19 7.46 -3.18 15.46
C ILE A 19 6.87 -3.66 16.80
N ARG A 20 7.67 -3.88 17.85
CA ARG A 20 7.13 -4.43 19.12
C ARG A 20 6.62 -3.41 20.13
N LYS A 21 6.75 -2.10 19.90
CA LYS A 21 6.24 -1.08 20.82
C LYS A 21 5.60 0.06 20.04
N LEU A 22 4.27 0.07 19.89
CA LEU A 22 3.43 1.28 19.66
C LEU A 22 1.92 0.96 19.51
N HIS A 23 1.42 -0.05 20.22
CA HIS A 23 -0.01 -0.36 20.36
C HIS A 23 -0.57 0.22 21.67
N ALA A 24 -0.40 1.53 21.93
CA ALA A 24 -1.05 2.16 23.09
C ALA A 24 -1.01 3.69 23.01
N HIS A 25 -1.84 4.31 22.16
CA HIS A 25 -2.37 5.65 22.43
C HIS A 25 -3.64 5.93 21.60
N GLY A 26 -4.78 5.98 22.30
CA GLY A 26 -6.04 6.68 22.01
C GLY A 26 -6.56 6.74 20.57
N GLN A 27 -7.58 5.91 20.26
CA GLN A 27 -8.45 6.03 19.09
C GLN A 27 -9.54 7.08 19.29
N GLU A 28 -9.19 8.36 19.45
CA GLU A 28 -10.21 9.41 19.40
C GLU A 28 -10.46 9.81 17.94
N GLY A 29 -11.54 9.27 17.35
CA GLY A 29 -12.10 9.73 16.06
C GLY A 29 -11.90 8.81 14.85
N LEU A 30 -11.14 7.70 14.96
CA LEU A 30 -11.03 6.69 13.90
C LEU A 30 -11.61 5.35 14.33
N THR A 31 -12.46 4.76 13.50
CA THR A 31 -13.17 3.50 13.79
C THR A 31 -12.54 2.31 13.05
N PRO A 32 -12.89 1.06 13.41
CA PRO A 32 -12.55 -0.12 12.61
C PRO A 32 -13.08 -0.04 11.17
N GLY A 33 -14.21 0.65 10.95
CA GLY A 33 -14.75 0.92 9.61
C GLY A 33 -13.80 1.78 8.79
N HIS A 34 -13.22 2.84 9.37
CA HIS A 34 -12.22 3.67 8.68
C HIS A 34 -10.97 2.86 8.33
N LEU A 35 -10.54 1.95 9.20
CA LEU A 35 -9.42 1.06 8.92
C LEU A 35 -9.74 0.10 7.75
N LYS A 36 -10.93 -0.52 7.75
CA LYS A 36 -11.39 -1.37 6.63
C LYS A 36 -11.38 -0.58 5.31
N LYS A 37 -11.98 0.61 5.32
CA LYS A 37 -12.01 1.52 4.16
C LYS A 37 -10.62 1.90 3.68
N ALA A 38 -9.70 2.27 4.58
CA ALA A 38 -8.31 2.60 4.23
C ALA A 38 -7.57 1.41 3.60
N LYS A 39 -7.78 0.19 4.11
CA LYS A 39 -7.23 -1.03 3.50
C LYS A 39 -7.77 -1.28 2.10
N LEU A 40 -9.06 -1.07 1.87
CA LEU A 40 -9.65 -1.22 0.53
C LEU A 40 -9.15 -0.12 -0.43
N MET A 41 -8.98 1.11 0.04
CA MET A 41 -8.37 2.19 -0.74
C MET A 41 -6.93 1.86 -1.19
N PHE A 42 -6.21 1.04 -0.43
CA PHE A 42 -4.84 0.62 -0.75
C PHE A 42 -4.74 -0.13 -2.09
N TYR A 43 -5.82 -0.78 -2.54
CA TYR A 43 -5.87 -1.41 -3.87
C TYR A 43 -5.73 -0.39 -5.01
N TYR A 44 -6.08 0.88 -4.77
CA TYR A 44 -6.03 1.96 -5.76
C TYR A 44 -4.83 2.88 -5.54
N SER A 45 -4.60 3.31 -4.29
CA SER A 45 -3.53 4.25 -3.96
C SER A 45 -2.71 3.75 -2.76
N ARG A 46 -1.42 3.53 -3.00
CA ARG A 46 -0.45 3.13 -1.97
C ARG A 46 0.14 4.36 -1.27
N TYR A 47 0.15 5.52 -1.93
CA TYR A 47 0.71 6.78 -1.43
C TYR A 47 -0.33 7.91 -1.43
N PRO A 48 -1.47 7.77 -0.72
CA PRO A 48 -2.48 8.81 -0.70
C PRO A 48 -1.95 10.08 -0.02
N SER A 49 -2.26 11.24 -0.60
CA SER A 49 -1.93 12.53 -0.01
C SER A 49 -2.88 12.88 1.16
N SER A 50 -2.46 13.79 2.03
CA SER A 50 -3.33 14.31 3.11
C SER A 50 -4.63 14.92 2.56
N THR A 51 -4.59 15.52 1.36
CA THR A 51 -5.78 16.06 0.69
C THR A 51 -6.72 14.94 0.24
N MET A 52 -6.17 13.87 -0.35
CA MET A 52 -6.96 12.70 -0.74
C MET A 52 -7.64 12.07 0.48
N LEU A 53 -6.92 11.90 1.59
CA LEU A 53 -7.49 11.36 2.82
C LEU A 53 -8.66 12.22 3.32
N LYS A 54 -8.55 13.55 3.29
CA LYS A 54 -9.67 14.44 3.70
C LYS A 54 -10.91 14.28 2.82
N ILE A 55 -10.72 14.05 1.52
CA ILE A 55 -11.82 13.86 0.57
C ILE A 55 -12.53 12.53 0.80
N TYR A 56 -11.79 11.45 1.05
CA TYR A 56 -12.33 10.10 1.16
C TYR A 56 -12.77 9.70 2.58
N PHE A 57 -12.53 10.54 3.59
CA PHE A 57 -13.01 10.35 4.96
C PHE A 57 -13.78 11.60 5.45
N PRO A 58 -14.88 12.00 4.78
CA PRO A 58 -15.56 13.27 5.06
C PRO A 58 -16.23 13.31 6.44
N ASP A 59 -16.53 12.15 7.02
CA ASP A 59 -17.10 11.96 8.35
C ASP A 59 -16.05 12.05 9.47
N VAL A 60 -14.76 12.08 9.13
CA VAL A 60 -13.66 12.21 10.08
C VAL A 60 -13.31 13.67 10.31
N LYS A 61 -13.32 14.11 11.58
CA LYS A 61 -12.83 15.43 11.97
C LYS A 61 -11.29 15.45 11.99
N PHE A 62 -10.67 15.83 10.88
CA PHE A 62 -9.21 15.82 10.76
C PHE A 62 -8.53 16.76 11.75
N ASN A 63 -7.62 16.19 12.54
CA ASN A 63 -6.65 16.91 13.34
C ASN A 63 -5.24 16.33 13.09
N ARG A 64 -4.20 16.91 13.74
CA ARG A 64 -2.81 16.46 13.57
C ARG A 64 -2.64 14.98 13.93
N CYS A 65 -3.26 14.51 15.03
CA CYS A 65 -3.17 13.13 15.49
C CYS A 65 -3.80 12.14 14.49
N ILE A 66 -5.03 12.41 14.07
CA ILE A 66 -5.78 11.58 13.10
C ILE A 66 -5.05 11.51 11.76
N THR A 67 -4.54 12.65 11.27
CA THR A 67 -3.78 12.71 10.01
C THR A 67 -2.54 11.81 10.10
N SER A 68 -1.76 11.94 11.18
CA SER A 68 -0.61 11.07 11.42
C SER A 68 -0.98 9.60 11.54
N GLN A 69 -2.11 9.28 12.17
CA GLN A 69 -2.58 7.91 12.33
C GLN A 69 -2.97 7.26 10.99
N LEU A 70 -3.67 7.98 10.12
CA LEU A 70 -3.98 7.50 8.77
C LEU A 70 -2.71 7.30 7.93
N ILE A 71 -1.78 8.26 7.96
CA ILE A 71 -0.48 8.13 7.29
C ILE A 71 0.27 6.90 7.79
N LYS A 72 0.27 6.66 9.11
CA LYS A 72 0.87 5.47 9.73
C LYS A 72 0.21 4.18 9.24
N TRP A 73 -1.11 4.13 9.11
CA TRP A 73 -1.79 2.96 8.54
C TRP A 73 -1.29 2.65 7.13
N PHE A 74 -1.26 3.64 6.23
CA PHE A 74 -0.76 3.42 4.87
C PHE A 74 0.72 3.05 4.84
N SER A 75 1.54 3.55 5.77
CA SER A 75 2.92 3.08 5.93
C SER A 75 2.99 1.60 6.31
N ASN A 76 2.20 1.17 7.30
CA ASN A 76 2.13 -0.24 7.70
C ASN A 76 1.60 -1.13 6.57
N PHE A 77 0.64 -0.64 5.78
CA PHE A 77 0.11 -1.36 4.62
C PHE A 77 1.18 -1.57 3.55
N ARG A 78 1.95 -0.53 3.22
CA ARG A 78 3.09 -0.63 2.29
C ARG A 78 4.17 -1.56 2.81
N GLU A 79 4.47 -1.53 4.10
CA GLU A 79 5.44 -2.43 4.71
C GLU A 79 5.04 -3.89 4.52
N PHE A 80 3.80 -4.26 4.88
CA PHE A 80 3.30 -5.61 4.65
C PHE A 80 3.35 -6.00 3.17
N TYR A 81 2.91 -5.10 2.28
CA TYR A 81 2.93 -5.31 0.83
C TYR A 81 4.34 -5.63 0.34
N TYR A 82 5.33 -4.79 0.66
CA TYR A 82 6.71 -4.98 0.22
C TYR A 82 7.39 -6.19 0.85
N ILE A 83 7.04 -6.56 2.08
CA ILE A 83 7.49 -7.81 2.68
C ILE A 83 6.99 -9.01 1.87
N GLN A 84 5.72 -9.01 1.44
CA GLN A 84 5.22 -10.09 0.58
C GLN A 84 5.91 -10.10 -0.78
N MET A 85 6.09 -8.94 -1.43
CA MET A 85 6.77 -8.86 -2.73
C MET A 85 8.18 -9.42 -2.67
N GLU A 86 8.95 -9.03 -1.66
CA GLU A 86 10.31 -9.55 -1.46
C GLU A 86 10.32 -11.05 -1.17
N LYS A 87 9.42 -11.51 -0.29
CA LYS A 87 9.30 -12.94 0.05
C LYS A 87 9.06 -13.78 -1.20
N PHE A 88 8.09 -13.40 -2.02
CA PHE A 88 7.74 -14.17 -3.22
C PHE A 88 8.78 -14.03 -4.34
N ALA A 89 9.43 -12.86 -4.48
CA ALA A 89 10.54 -12.70 -5.42
C ALA A 89 11.73 -13.60 -5.07
N ARG A 90 12.10 -13.69 -3.78
CA ARG A 90 13.18 -14.58 -3.31
C ARG A 90 12.81 -16.05 -3.46
N ALA A 91 11.56 -16.41 -3.17
CA ALA A 91 11.07 -17.77 -3.35
C ALA A 91 11.17 -18.19 -4.83
N ALA A 92 10.71 -17.35 -5.75
CA ALA A 92 10.81 -17.64 -7.19
C ALA A 92 12.25 -17.85 -7.66
N LEU A 93 13.21 -17.04 -7.18
CA LEU A 93 14.64 -17.25 -7.47
C LEU A 93 15.16 -18.58 -6.91
N ALA A 94 14.75 -18.95 -5.70
CA ALA A 94 15.11 -20.22 -5.08
C ALA A 94 14.52 -21.43 -5.83
N ASP A 95 13.33 -21.26 -6.41
CA ASP A 95 12.64 -22.26 -7.23
C ASP A 95 13.19 -22.33 -8.68
N GLY A 96 14.20 -21.51 -9.00
CA GLY A 96 14.91 -21.57 -10.29
C GLY A 96 14.29 -20.73 -11.40
N VAL A 97 13.34 -19.83 -11.10
CA VAL A 97 12.83 -18.87 -12.09
C VAL A 97 13.98 -17.98 -12.57
N THR A 98 14.13 -17.84 -13.88
CA THR A 98 15.26 -17.12 -14.49
C THR A 98 14.87 -15.78 -15.09
N SER A 99 13.59 -15.60 -15.41
CA SER A 99 13.06 -14.41 -16.07
C SER A 99 11.90 -13.81 -15.29
N ALA A 100 11.87 -12.48 -15.19
CA ALA A 100 10.82 -11.77 -14.48
C ALA A 100 9.46 -11.88 -15.21
N GLU A 101 9.50 -12.07 -16.53
CA GLU A 101 8.34 -12.26 -17.40
C GLU A 101 7.54 -13.53 -17.06
N GLU A 102 8.18 -14.53 -16.47
CA GLU A 102 7.54 -15.75 -15.97
C GLU A 102 6.66 -15.48 -14.73
N LEU A 103 6.95 -14.41 -13.99
CA LEU A 103 6.21 -14.03 -12.80
C LEU A 103 4.88 -13.39 -13.20
N THR A 104 3.79 -14.02 -12.81
CA THR A 104 2.43 -13.51 -13.01
C THR A 104 1.67 -13.44 -11.70
N VAL A 105 0.84 -12.42 -11.55
CA VAL A 105 -0.01 -12.27 -10.35
C VAL A 105 -1.47 -12.36 -10.76
N THR A 106 -2.02 -13.56 -10.63
CA THR A 106 -3.44 -13.84 -10.89
C THR A 106 -4.25 -13.85 -9.59
N ARG A 107 -5.58 -13.92 -9.70
CA ARG A 107 -6.48 -14.07 -8.54
C ARG A 107 -6.28 -15.39 -7.79
N ASP A 108 -5.66 -16.37 -8.43
CA ASP A 108 -5.42 -17.70 -7.87
C ASP A 108 -4.00 -17.81 -7.28
N SER A 109 -3.15 -16.80 -7.50
CA SER A 109 -1.79 -16.78 -6.99
C SER A 109 -1.74 -16.69 -5.46
N GLU A 110 -0.76 -17.37 -4.86
CA GLU A 110 -0.56 -17.33 -3.42
C GLU A 110 -0.23 -15.93 -2.90
N LEU A 111 0.51 -15.14 -3.71
CA LEU A 111 0.79 -13.74 -3.42
C LEU A 111 -0.51 -12.96 -3.29
N PHE A 112 -1.40 -13.03 -4.28
CA PHE A 112 -2.68 -12.33 -4.22
C PHE A 112 -3.50 -12.78 -3.01
N ARG A 113 -3.57 -14.09 -2.74
CA ARG A 113 -4.28 -14.62 -1.57
C ARG A 113 -3.76 -14.02 -0.26
N ALA A 114 -2.45 -13.93 -0.09
CA ALA A 114 -1.82 -13.34 1.10
C ALA A 114 -2.17 -11.84 1.25
N LEU A 115 -2.14 -11.08 0.16
CA LEU A 115 -2.52 -9.67 0.15
C LEU A 115 -4.02 -9.49 0.44
N ASN A 116 -4.87 -10.30 -0.18
CA ASN A 116 -6.33 -10.20 -0.07
C ASN A 116 -6.81 -10.52 1.35
N VAL A 117 -6.28 -11.55 2.00
CA VAL A 117 -6.58 -11.85 3.40
C VAL A 117 -6.19 -10.70 4.33
N HIS A 118 -5.13 -9.96 4.01
CA HIS A 118 -4.67 -8.84 4.83
C HIS A 118 -5.53 -7.59 4.66
N TYR A 119 -5.83 -7.18 3.42
CA TYR A 119 -6.53 -5.92 3.13
C TYR A 119 -8.06 -6.08 3.08
N ASN A 120 -8.55 -7.24 2.67
CA ASN A 120 -9.95 -7.55 2.41
C ASN A 120 -10.38 -8.80 3.19
N LYS A 121 -10.29 -8.73 4.53
CA LYS A 121 -10.49 -9.89 5.42
C LYS A 121 -11.83 -10.61 5.25
N ALA A 122 -12.90 -9.87 4.97
CA ALA A 122 -14.24 -10.44 4.75
C ALA A 122 -14.42 -11.00 3.33
N ASN A 123 -13.46 -10.71 2.42
CA ASN A 123 -13.52 -11.05 1.01
C ASN A 123 -14.82 -10.61 0.32
N ASP A 124 -15.38 -9.50 0.78
CA ASP A 124 -16.64 -8.89 0.32
C ASP A 124 -16.40 -7.77 -0.70
N PHE A 125 -15.14 -7.50 -1.04
CA PHE A 125 -14.75 -6.51 -2.03
C PHE A 125 -14.10 -7.18 -3.26
N GLN A 126 -14.62 -6.88 -4.45
CA GLN A 126 -13.99 -7.33 -5.69
C GLN A 126 -12.75 -6.50 -6.00
N VAL A 127 -11.57 -7.11 -5.85
CA VAL A 127 -10.30 -6.41 -6.11
C VAL A 127 -10.15 -6.06 -7.61
N PRO A 128 -9.83 -4.79 -7.94
CA PRO A 128 -9.63 -4.35 -9.32
C PRO A 128 -8.51 -5.10 -10.03
N GLY A 129 -8.71 -5.41 -11.32
CA GLY A 129 -7.65 -6.01 -12.16
C GLY A 129 -6.36 -5.18 -12.19
N ARG A 130 -6.50 -3.85 -12.19
CA ARG A 130 -5.37 -2.92 -12.13
C ARG A 130 -4.45 -3.14 -10.93
N PHE A 131 -4.99 -3.57 -9.78
CA PHE A 131 -4.15 -3.89 -8.62
C PHE A 131 -3.26 -5.11 -8.89
N LEU A 132 -3.77 -6.12 -9.58
CA LEU A 132 -3.00 -7.32 -9.96
C LEU A 132 -1.86 -6.96 -10.91
N GLU A 133 -2.12 -6.10 -11.91
CA GLU A 133 -1.08 -5.58 -12.81
C GLU A 133 0.03 -4.85 -12.05
N VAL A 134 -0.34 -4.02 -11.08
CA VAL A 134 0.63 -3.29 -10.24
C VAL A 134 1.39 -4.23 -9.31
N ALA A 135 0.72 -5.24 -8.75
CA ALA A 135 1.34 -6.26 -7.92
C ALA A 135 2.34 -7.10 -8.72
N GLU A 136 2.00 -7.47 -9.95
CA GLU A 136 2.90 -8.17 -10.87
C GLU A 136 4.13 -7.33 -11.20
N LEU A 137 3.93 -6.08 -11.63
CA LEU A 137 5.04 -5.17 -11.92
C LEU A 137 5.92 -4.96 -10.68
N THR A 138 5.31 -4.80 -9.50
CA THR A 138 6.06 -4.69 -8.24
C THR A 138 6.90 -5.94 -7.99
N LEU A 139 6.30 -7.13 -8.10
CA LEU A 139 6.98 -8.39 -7.88
C LEU A 139 8.18 -8.54 -8.82
N ARG A 140 8.03 -8.17 -10.08
CA ARG A 140 9.10 -8.17 -11.08
C ARG A 140 10.23 -7.20 -10.73
N GLU A 141 9.92 -5.98 -10.28
CA GLU A 141 10.94 -5.02 -9.81
C GLU A 141 11.75 -5.56 -8.62
N PHE A 142 11.08 -6.21 -7.65
CA PHE A 142 11.75 -6.87 -6.53
C PHE A 142 12.61 -8.04 -7.00
N PHE A 143 12.08 -8.90 -7.88
CA PHE A 143 12.80 -10.04 -8.45
C PHE A 143 14.04 -9.59 -9.19
N CYS A 144 13.93 -8.65 -10.13
CA CYS A 144 15.07 -8.13 -10.90
C CYS A 144 16.15 -7.52 -10.00
N ALA A 145 15.76 -6.80 -8.94
CA ALA A 145 16.72 -6.21 -8.02
C ALA A 145 17.48 -7.27 -7.21
N VAL A 146 16.78 -8.29 -6.70
CA VAL A 146 17.39 -9.39 -5.94
C VAL A 146 18.23 -10.29 -6.84
N ALA A 147 17.75 -10.62 -8.05
CA ALA A 147 18.48 -11.43 -9.03
C ALA A 147 19.81 -10.77 -9.43
N ALA A 148 19.83 -9.43 -9.51
CA ALA A 148 21.03 -8.64 -9.76
C ALA A 148 21.86 -8.33 -8.50
N ALA A 149 21.55 -8.96 -7.35
CA ALA A 149 22.20 -8.74 -6.06
C ALA A 149 22.25 -7.26 -5.61
N LYS A 150 21.29 -6.43 -6.06
CA LYS A 150 21.22 -5.01 -5.66
C LYS A 150 20.73 -4.83 -4.24
N ASP A 151 20.13 -5.87 -3.65
CA ASP A 151 19.54 -5.88 -2.31
C ASP A 151 20.57 -5.81 -1.17
N VAL A 152 21.87 -5.91 -1.49
CA VAL A 152 22.98 -5.62 -0.57
C VAL A 152 23.09 -4.13 -0.22
N ASP A 153 22.64 -3.24 -1.11
CA ASP A 153 22.64 -1.80 -0.87
C ASP A 153 21.43 -1.43 0.01
N PRO A 154 21.58 -0.81 1.20
CA PRO A 154 20.46 -0.48 2.08
C PRO A 154 19.35 0.39 1.45
N SER A 155 19.64 1.05 0.33
CA SER A 155 18.74 1.94 -0.38
C SER A 155 18.10 1.33 -1.63
N TRP A 156 18.35 0.05 -1.93
CA TRP A 156 17.88 -0.62 -3.17
C TRP A 156 16.39 -0.45 -3.45
N LYS A 157 15.56 -0.53 -2.41
CA LYS A 157 14.10 -0.39 -2.52
C LYS A 157 13.66 1.02 -2.92
N LYS A 158 14.51 2.05 -2.80
CA LYS A 158 14.15 3.43 -3.17
C LYS A 158 13.80 3.56 -4.64
N ALA A 159 14.50 2.83 -5.53
CA ALA A 159 14.19 2.84 -6.95
C ALA A 159 12.80 2.24 -7.21
N ILE A 160 12.52 1.10 -6.57
CA ILE A 160 11.23 0.39 -6.67
C ILE A 160 10.08 1.26 -6.15
N TYR A 161 10.26 1.92 -5.00
CA TYR A 161 9.24 2.80 -4.43
C TYR A 161 8.90 3.97 -5.37
N LYS A 162 9.88 4.50 -6.10
CA LYS A 162 9.65 5.57 -7.09
C LYS A 162 8.83 5.08 -8.29
N VAL A 163 9.00 3.82 -8.70
CA VAL A 163 8.18 3.21 -9.75
C VAL A 163 6.74 3.08 -9.24
N ILE A 164 6.54 2.45 -8.08
CA ILE A 164 5.21 2.11 -7.56
C ILE A 164 4.39 3.34 -7.20
N CYS A 165 5.04 4.40 -6.71
CA CYS A 165 4.39 5.68 -6.41
C CYS A 165 3.70 6.28 -7.66
N LYS A 166 4.23 6.03 -8.86
CA LYS A 166 3.64 6.51 -10.13
C LYS A 166 2.51 5.64 -10.65
N LEU A 167 2.27 4.47 -10.05
CA LEU A 167 1.25 3.52 -10.48
C LEU A 167 -0.07 3.69 -9.73
N ASP A 168 -0.13 4.63 -8.77
CA ASP A 168 -1.35 4.92 -8.02
C ASP A 168 -2.46 5.37 -8.98
N SER A 169 -3.64 4.80 -8.80
CA SER A 169 -4.84 5.08 -9.58
C SER A 169 -5.80 5.94 -8.76
N GLU A 170 -6.74 6.58 -9.45
CA GLU A 170 -7.81 7.29 -8.75
C GLU A 170 -8.66 6.30 -7.94
N VAL A 171 -8.96 6.69 -6.70
CA VAL A 171 -9.88 5.95 -5.83
C VAL A 171 -11.31 6.22 -6.32
N PRO A 172 -12.18 5.19 -6.47
CA PRO A 172 -13.55 5.40 -6.95
C PRO A 172 -14.36 6.33 -6.06
N GLU A 173 -15.27 7.11 -6.65
CA GLU A 173 -16.09 8.08 -5.91
C GLU A 173 -17.01 7.44 -4.86
N SER A 174 -17.40 6.18 -5.02
CA SER A 174 -18.16 5.42 -4.01
C SER A 174 -17.46 5.41 -2.65
N PHE A 175 -16.11 5.43 -2.63
CA PHE A 175 -15.34 5.57 -1.41
C PHE A 175 -15.50 6.92 -0.72
N ARG A 176 -16.06 7.95 -1.33
CA ARG A 176 -16.33 9.21 -0.62
C ARG A 176 -17.51 9.07 0.32
N SER A 177 -18.47 8.22 -0.02
CA SER A 177 -19.66 8.09 0.79
C SER A 177 -19.35 7.45 2.16
N PRO A 178 -19.91 7.97 3.28
CA PRO A 178 -19.93 7.26 4.57
C PRO A 178 -20.63 5.89 4.45
N SER A 179 -21.47 5.79 3.42
CA SER A 179 -22.34 4.69 3.05
C SER A 179 -21.60 3.55 2.30
N CYS A 180 -20.37 3.83 1.84
CA CYS A 180 -19.55 2.94 1.02
C CYS A 180 -19.46 1.49 1.54
N LEU A 181 -19.31 1.30 2.86
CA LEU A 181 -19.12 -0.02 3.44
C LEU A 181 -20.41 -0.85 3.49
N TRP A 182 -21.60 -0.25 3.53
CA TRP A 182 -22.85 -1.02 3.41
C TRP A 182 -23.20 -1.32 1.95
N GLU A 183 -22.82 -0.45 1.01
CA GLU A 183 -23.04 -0.69 -0.43
C GLU A 183 -22.15 -1.82 -0.95
N ILE A 184 -20.90 -1.89 -0.48
CA ILE A 184 -19.96 -2.95 -0.83
C ILE A 184 -20.37 -4.31 -0.24
N THR A 185 -21.07 -4.33 0.90
CA THR A 185 -21.44 -5.60 1.58
C THR A 185 -22.74 -6.22 1.02
N HIS A 186 -23.44 -5.53 0.11
CA HIS A 186 -24.76 -5.92 -0.41
C HIS A 186 -24.85 -6.00 -1.95
N LEU A 187 -23.70 -6.13 -2.63
CA LEU A 187 -23.60 -6.60 -4.01
C LEU A 187 -23.07 -8.05 -4.02
#